data_AF-A0AAW3WVZ5-F1
#
_entry.id   AF-A0AAW3WVZ5-F1
#
_cell.length_a   1.000
_cell.length_b   1.000
_cell.length_c   1.000
_cell.angle_alpha   90.00
_cell.angle_beta   90.00
_cell.angle_gamma   90.00
#
_symmetry.space_group_name_H-M   'P 1'
#
loop_
_entity.id
_entity.type
_entity.pdbx_description
1 polymer ?
#
loop_
_entity_poly.entity_id
_entity_poly.type
_entity_poly.pdbx_seq_one_letter_code
_entity_poly.pdbx_strand_id
1 'polypeptide(L)'
;MQKAKDPALAAILSFIICGSGQIYNGDVTKGVILFVVACIFGLIFLPLALIPVIYATFDAYNSAKLRSGDVEIEEQRNKDYIDVTDFTEKLKRLSSLLNAGMIDQEEFEDRKKNLIAVICMKKLQEDPLDFLAALVPLKQGGVLTDDDISVIKKLV
;
A
#
# COMPACT_ATOMS: atom_id res chain seq x y z
N MET A 1 -0.96 -1.44 8.15
CA MET A 1 -0.19 -1.51 6.89
C MET A 1 0.86 -2.61 7.05
N GLN A 2 0.64 -3.78 6.47
CA GLN A 2 1.67 -4.83 6.45
C GLN A 2 2.68 -4.44 5.36
N LYS A 3 3.91 -4.13 5.79
CA LYS A 3 5.01 -3.83 4.89
C LYS A 3 5.48 -5.15 4.26
N ALA A 4 5.87 -5.14 2.98
CA ALA A 4 6.47 -6.31 2.33
C ALA A 4 7.63 -6.85 3.18
N LYS A 5 7.63 -8.16 3.43
CA LYS A 5 8.57 -8.82 4.34
C LYS A 5 9.48 -9.75 3.55
N ASP A 6 10.79 -9.65 3.81
CA ASP A 6 11.78 -10.49 3.13
C ASP A 6 11.60 -11.99 3.49
N PRO A 7 11.32 -12.85 2.50
CA PRO A 7 11.18 -14.29 2.71
C PRO A 7 12.46 -14.99 3.18
N ALA A 8 13.63 -14.53 2.73
CA ALA A 8 14.90 -15.09 3.15
C ALA A 8 15.15 -14.79 4.64
N LEU A 9 14.82 -13.57 5.08
CA LEU A 9 14.91 -13.19 6.49
C LEU A 9 13.96 -14.02 7.36
N ALA A 10 12.72 -14.25 6.91
CA ALA A 10 11.75 -15.08 7.62
C ALA A 10 12.23 -16.53 7.78
N ALA A 11 12.88 -17.07 6.76
CA ALA A 11 13.46 -18.42 6.78
C ALA A 11 14.64 -18.50 7.76
N ILE A 12 15.59 -17.57 7.69
CA ILE A 12 16.76 -17.53 8.58
C ILE A 12 16.33 -17.39 10.04
N LEU A 13 15.33 -16.55 10.32
CA LEU A 13 14.80 -16.39 11.67
C LEU A 13 14.24 -17.73 12.19
N SER A 14 13.41 -18.40 11.39
CA SER A 14 12.82 -19.71 11.75
C SER A 14 13.86 -20.80 11.96
N PHE A 15 14.99 -20.73 11.26
CA PHE A 15 16.11 -21.65 11.43
C PHE A 15 16.84 -21.44 12.77
N ILE A 16 17.02 -20.19 13.19
CA ILE A 16 17.67 -19.85 14.47
C ILE A 16 16.73 -20.14 15.64
N ILE A 17 15.46 -19.73 15.53
CA ILE A 17 14.41 -19.98 16.53
C ILE A 17 13.17 -20.48 15.82
N CYS A 18 12.80 -21.74 16.05
CA CYS A 18 11.59 -22.32 15.48
C CYS A 18 10.36 -21.44 15.78
N GLY A 19 9.54 -21.16 14.77
CA GLY A 19 8.34 -20.34 14.94
C GLY A 19 8.56 -18.82 14.83
N SER A 20 9.81 -18.34 14.87
CA SER A 20 10.07 -16.89 14.84
C SER A 20 9.83 -16.25 13.47
N GLY A 21 10.03 -16.95 12.35
CA GLY A 21 9.68 -16.43 11.03
C GLY A 21 8.18 -16.32 10.80
N GLN A 22 7.37 -17.19 11.42
CA GLN A 22 5.91 -17.06 11.43
C GLN A 22 5.48 -15.81 12.21
N ILE A 23 6.10 -15.54 13.36
CA ILE A 23 5.88 -14.30 14.14
C ILE A 23 6.31 -13.08 13.32
N TYR A 24 7.47 -13.15 12.66
CA TYR A 24 7.94 -12.10 11.76
C TYR A 24 6.94 -11.86 10.65
N ASN A 25 6.33 -12.89 10.06
CA ASN A 25 5.31 -12.75 9.02
C ASN A 25 3.97 -12.19 9.53
N GLY A 26 3.74 -12.17 10.85
CA GLY A 26 2.51 -11.70 11.49
C GLY A 26 1.58 -12.82 11.96
N ASP A 27 1.95 -14.09 11.74
CA ASP A 27 1.21 -15.26 12.22
C ASP A 27 1.71 -15.70 13.59
N VAL A 28 1.46 -14.88 14.62
CA VAL A 28 1.96 -15.13 15.98
C VAL A 28 1.47 -16.47 16.52
N THR A 29 0.20 -16.81 16.30
CA THR A 29 -0.41 -18.07 16.78
C THR A 29 0.30 -19.29 16.21
N LYS A 30 0.60 -19.30 14.90
CA LYS A 30 1.32 -20.41 14.25
C LYS A 30 2.76 -20.52 14.77
N GLY A 31 3.43 -19.39 14.94
CA GLY A 31 4.80 -19.35 15.46
C GLY A 31 4.90 -19.91 16.87
N VAL A 32 3.99 -19.53 17.77
CA VAL A 32 3.96 -20.06 19.15
C VAL A 32 3.69 -21.56 19.17
N ILE A 33 2.77 -22.07 18.35
CA ILE A 33 2.49 -23.51 18.25
C ILE A 33 3.74 -24.28 17.79
N LEU A 34 4.41 -23.82 16.72
CA LEU A 34 5.62 -24.46 16.21
C LEU A 34 6.78 -24.44 17.21
N PHE A 35 6.91 -23.34 17.96
CA PHE A 35 7.89 -23.24 19.03
C PHE A 35 7.63 -24.26 20.14
N VAL A 36 6.39 -24.36 20.64
CA VAL A 36 6.01 -25.32 21.69
C VAL A 36 6.21 -26.77 21.22
N VAL A 37 5.84 -27.08 19.98
CA VAL A 37 6.08 -28.40 19.38
C VAL A 37 7.57 -28.70 19.32
N ALA A 38 8.41 -27.77 18.82
CA ALA A 38 9.85 -27.96 18.79
C ALA A 38 10.46 -28.19 20.18
N CYS A 39 9.98 -27.49 21.21
CA CYS A 39 10.40 -27.72 22.59
C CYS A 39 10.05 -29.13 23.09
N ILE A 40 8.83 -29.63 22.84
CA ILE A 40 8.41 -30.98 23.23
C ILE A 40 9.31 -32.03 22.56
N PHE A 41 9.55 -31.89 21.26
CA PHE A 41 10.41 -32.80 20.51
C PHE A 41 11.87 -32.74 20.96
N GLY A 42 12.38 -31.55 21.28
CA GLY A 42 13.74 -31.35 21.80
C GLY A 42 13.95 -31.94 23.19
N LEU A 43 12.91 -31.92 24.05
CA LEU A 43 12.94 -32.56 25.37
C LEU A 43 12.98 -34.09 25.29
N ILE A 44 12.34 -34.68 24.27
CA ILE A 44 12.32 -36.14 24.05
C ILE A 44 13.65 -36.60 23.43
N PHE A 45 14.07 -35.96 22.34
CA PHE A 45 15.29 -36.30 21.62
C PHE A 45 15.76 -35.12 20.76
N LEU A 46 16.88 -34.51 21.12
CA LEU A 46 17.38 -33.28 20.49
C LEU A 46 17.45 -33.33 18.94
N PRO A 47 17.89 -34.44 18.29
CA PRO A 47 17.87 -34.54 16.83
C PRO A 47 16.46 -34.49 16.22
N LEU A 48 15.44 -34.95 16.95
CA LEU A 48 14.06 -35.00 16.48
C LEU A 48 13.44 -33.60 16.34
N ALA A 49 13.98 -32.61 17.06
CA ALA A 49 13.60 -31.20 16.92
C ALA A 49 14.01 -30.58 15.58
N LEU A 50 14.90 -31.23 14.79
CA LEU A 50 15.25 -30.74 13.45
C LEU A 50 14.07 -30.83 12.48
N ILE A 51 13.18 -31.80 12.65
CA ILE A 51 12.01 -31.99 11.78
C ILE A 51 11.08 -30.75 11.82
N PRO A 52 10.60 -30.27 12.99
CA PRO A 52 9.77 -29.07 13.05
C PRO A 52 10.53 -27.80 12.64
N VAL A 53 11.85 -27.72 12.84
CA VAL A 53 12.66 -26.57 12.40
C VAL A 53 12.72 -26.46 10.87
N ILE A 54 12.96 -27.57 10.17
CA ILE A 54 12.97 -27.60 8.71
C ILE A 54 11.58 -27.23 8.17
N TYR A 55 10.52 -27.81 8.74
CA TYR A 55 9.14 -27.48 8.38
C TYR A 55 8.85 -25.98 8.59
N ALA A 56 9.18 -25.44 9.76
CA ALA A 56 8.96 -24.03 10.10
C ALA A 56 9.72 -23.10 9.15
N THR A 57 10.92 -23.47 8.70
CA THR A 57 11.71 -22.69 7.75
C THR A 57 11.03 -22.59 6.39
N PHE A 58 10.58 -23.72 5.83
CA PHE A 58 9.85 -23.74 4.55
C PHE A 58 8.50 -23.00 4.63
N ASP A 59 7.76 -23.21 5.71
CA ASP A 59 6.47 -22.55 5.94
C ASP A 59 6.63 -21.03 6.08
N ALA A 60 7.63 -20.56 6.83
CA ALA A 60 7.92 -19.14 6.97
C ALA A 60 8.34 -18.50 5.64
N TYR A 61 9.16 -19.19 4.83
CA TYR A 61 9.56 -18.71 3.51
C TYR A 61 8.36 -18.55 2.57
N ASN A 62 7.54 -19.60 2.42
CA ASN A 62 6.39 -19.57 1.54
C ASN A 62 5.36 -18.54 2.00
N SER A 63 5.09 -18.46 3.31
CA SER A 63 4.17 -17.48 3.88
C SER A 63 4.63 -16.04 3.64
N ALA A 64 5.93 -15.77 3.75
CA ALA A 64 6.49 -14.45 3.46
C ALA A 64 6.39 -14.10 1.97
N LYS A 65 6.69 -15.07 1.09
CA LYS A 65 6.62 -14.88 -0.36
C LYS A 65 5.20 -14.57 -0.84
N LEU A 66 4.21 -15.29 -0.31
CA LEU A 66 2.80 -15.05 -0.63
C LEU A 66 2.37 -13.64 -0.19
N ARG A 67 2.68 -13.27 1.05
CA ARG A 67 2.35 -11.94 1.59
C ARG A 67 3.02 -10.81 0.83
N SER A 68 4.28 -10.97 0.43
CA SER A 68 4.97 -9.95 -0.35
C SER A 68 4.32 -9.77 -1.73
N GLY A 69 3.89 -10.86 -2.37
CA GLY A 69 3.09 -10.77 -3.60
C GLY A 69 1.75 -10.06 -3.39
N ASP A 70 1.02 -10.39 -2.32
CA ASP A 70 -0.25 -9.74 -1.99
C ASP A 70 -0.08 -8.24 -1.71
N VAL A 71 0.97 -7.86 -0.98
CA VAL A 71 1.32 -6.46 -0.69
C VAL A 71 1.71 -5.72 -1.97
N GLU A 72 2.48 -6.33 -2.87
CA GLU A 72 2.81 -5.72 -4.17
C GLU A 72 1.56 -5.51 -5.03
N ILE A 73 0.64 -6.47 -5.06
CA ILE A 73 -0.64 -6.36 -5.77
C ILE A 73 -1.54 -5.29 -5.13
N GLU A 74 -1.56 -5.19 -3.80
CA GLU A 74 -2.27 -4.12 -3.09
C GLU A 74 -1.64 -2.74 -3.32
N GLU A 75 -0.31 -2.61 -3.32
CA GLU A 75 0.39 -1.37 -3.63
C GLU A 75 0.17 -0.94 -5.09
N GLN A 76 0.16 -1.89 -6.03
CA GLN A 76 -0.18 -1.64 -7.42
C GLN A 76 -1.64 -1.25 -7.59
N ARG A 77 -2.58 -2.00 -6.98
CA ARG A 77 -4.01 -1.62 -6.97
C ARG A 77 -4.18 -0.22 -6.40
N ASN A 78 -3.58 0.09 -5.25
CA ASN A 78 -3.68 1.40 -4.63
C ASN A 78 -3.04 2.51 -5.48
N LYS A 79 -2.00 2.21 -6.28
CA LYS A 79 -1.47 3.14 -7.29
C LYS A 79 -2.39 3.31 -8.49
N ASP A 80 -3.16 2.29 -8.86
CA ASP A 80 -4.12 2.33 -9.96
C ASP A 80 -5.42 3.07 -9.60
N TYR A 81 -5.66 3.31 -8.30
CA TYR A 81 -6.74 4.16 -7.81
C TYR A 81 -6.26 5.58 -7.52
N ILE A 82 -7.17 6.54 -7.67
CA ILE A 82 -6.98 7.91 -7.15
C ILE A 82 -7.92 8.14 -5.98
N ASP A 83 -7.33 8.55 -4.87
CA ASP A 83 -8.05 9.15 -3.76
C ASP A 83 -8.33 10.63 -4.09
N VAL A 84 -9.60 11.02 -4.05
CA VAL A 84 -10.07 12.38 -4.34
C VAL A 84 -9.44 13.39 -3.39
N THR A 85 -9.20 12.98 -2.15
CA THR A 85 -8.52 13.76 -1.12
C THR A 85 -7.08 14.04 -1.52
N ASP A 86 -6.35 13.04 -2.03
CA ASP A 86 -4.97 13.22 -2.53
C ASP A 86 -4.93 14.16 -3.75
N PHE A 87 -5.90 14.04 -4.66
CA PHE A 87 -6.03 14.95 -5.80
C PHE A 87 -6.31 16.40 -5.35
N THR A 88 -7.31 16.59 -4.48
CA THR A 88 -7.68 17.92 -3.98
C THR A 88 -6.56 18.55 -3.15
N GLU A 89 -5.81 17.76 -2.38
CA GLU A 89 -4.65 18.23 -1.62
C GLU A 89 -3.53 18.69 -2.55
N LYS A 90 -3.21 17.93 -3.61
CA LYS A 90 -2.21 18.33 -4.62
C LYS A 90 -2.59 19.63 -5.31
N LEU A 91 -3.86 19.79 -5.68
CA LEU A 91 -4.40 21.02 -6.27
C LEU A 91 -4.32 22.20 -5.30
N LYS A 92 -4.67 21.99 -4.03
CA LYS A 92 -4.54 23.01 -3.00
C LYS A 92 -3.08 23.42 -2.79
N ARG A 93 -2.15 22.47 -2.77
CA ARG A 93 -0.70 22.75 -2.71
C ARG A 93 -0.25 23.59 -3.91
N LEU A 94 -0.66 23.23 -5.13
CA LEU A 94 -0.39 24.02 -6.33
C LEU A 94 -0.89 25.46 -6.22
N SER A 95 -2.14 25.65 -5.76
CA SER A 95 -2.69 26.99 -5.55
C SER A 95 -1.90 27.79 -4.49
N SER A 96 -1.43 27.13 -3.43
CA SER A 96 -0.61 27.77 -2.40
C SER A 96 0.78 28.18 -2.91
N LEU A 97 1.37 27.38 -3.80
CA LEU A 97 2.66 27.69 -4.43
C LEU A 97 2.55 28.86 -5.41
N LEU A 98 1.47 28.92 -6.19
CA LEU A 98 1.17 30.03 -7.07
C LEU A 98 0.98 31.33 -6.27
N ASN A 99 0.17 31.28 -5.20
CA ASN A 99 -0.06 32.43 -4.33
C ASN A 99 1.21 32.89 -3.60
N ALA A 100 2.14 31.97 -3.32
CA ALA A 100 3.44 32.28 -2.74
C ALA A 100 4.46 32.80 -3.78
N GLY A 101 4.10 32.87 -5.07
CA GLY A 101 5.00 33.26 -6.15
C GLY A 101 6.13 32.27 -6.41
N MET A 102 6.01 31.03 -5.94
CA MET A 102 7.02 29.98 -6.10
C MET A 102 6.94 29.28 -7.46
N ILE A 103 5.81 29.44 -8.14
CA ILE A 103 5.56 29.00 -9.51
C ILE A 103 4.81 30.12 -10.23
N ASP A 104 4.96 30.21 -11.54
CA ASP A 104 4.18 31.14 -12.35
C ASP A 104 2.84 30.55 -12.81
N GLN A 105 2.01 31.38 -13.45
CA GLN A 105 0.69 30.99 -13.92
C GLN A 105 0.75 29.92 -15.04
N GLU A 106 1.79 29.95 -15.87
CA GLU A 106 1.95 29.00 -16.98
C GLU A 106 2.30 27.61 -16.44
N GLU A 107 3.24 27.54 -15.50
CA GLU A 107 3.64 26.32 -14.80
C GLU A 107 2.48 25.74 -13.97
N PHE A 108 1.68 26.61 -13.33
CA PHE A 108 0.48 26.17 -12.63
C PHE A 108 -0.54 25.51 -13.56
N GLU A 109 -0.84 26.12 -14.71
CA GLU A 109 -1.80 25.57 -15.67
C GLU A 109 -1.31 24.25 -16.29
N ASP A 110 -0.02 24.12 -16.57
CA ASP A 110 0.57 22.88 -17.08
C ASP A 110 0.49 21.75 -16.04
N ARG A 111 0.84 22.03 -14.78
CA ARG A 111 0.73 21.07 -13.68
C ARG A 111 -0.73 20.70 -13.36
N LYS A 112 -1.66 21.65 -13.47
CA LYS A 112 -3.11 21.40 -13.32
C LYS A 112 -3.61 20.44 -14.39
N LYS A 113 -3.28 20.68 -15.67
CA LYS A 113 -3.64 19.78 -16.78
C LYS A 113 -3.09 18.38 -16.58
N ASN A 114 -1.83 18.26 -16.16
CA ASN A 114 -1.22 16.97 -15.84
C ASN A 114 -1.97 16.23 -14.71
N LEU A 115 -2.38 16.93 -13.65
CA LEU A 115 -3.18 16.32 -12.58
C LEU A 115 -4.54 15.83 -13.07
N ILE A 116 -5.23 16.61 -13.91
CA ILE A 116 -6.50 16.19 -14.52
C ILE A 116 -6.29 14.98 -15.43
N ALA A 117 -5.21 14.94 -16.21
CA ALA A 117 -4.86 13.80 -17.05
C ALA A 117 -4.57 12.52 -16.24
N VAL A 118 -3.99 12.65 -15.04
CA VAL A 118 -3.78 11.52 -14.13
C VAL A 118 -5.12 10.90 -13.69
N ILE A 119 -6.16 11.71 -13.50
CA ILE A 119 -7.53 11.20 -13.25
C ILE A 119 -8.04 10.36 -14.42
N CYS A 120 -7.74 10.75 -15.65
CA CYS A 120 -8.18 10.00 -16.84
C CYS A 120 -7.57 8.60 -16.94
N MET A 121 -6.39 8.38 -16.37
CA MET A 121 -5.63 7.12 -16.54
C MET A 121 -5.85 6.12 -15.40
N LYS A 122 -6.50 6.53 -14.31
CA LYS A 122 -6.64 5.74 -13.08
C LYS A 122 -8.11 5.52 -12.75
N LYS A 123 -8.42 4.40 -12.08
CA LYS A 123 -9.79 4.12 -11.65
C LYS A 123 -10.15 4.96 -10.43
N LEU A 124 -11.39 5.43 -10.34
CA LEU A 124 -11.87 6.06 -9.13
C LEU A 124 -12.13 5.01 -8.06
N GLN A 125 -11.68 5.29 -6.84
CA GLN A 125 -11.98 4.46 -5.68
C GLN A 125 -13.40 4.70 -5.15
N GLU A 126 -13.90 5.93 -5.30
CA GLU A 126 -15.18 6.40 -4.78
C GLU A 126 -16.25 6.51 -5.88
N ASP A 127 -17.52 6.65 -5.48
CA ASP A 127 -18.61 6.87 -6.41
C ASP A 127 -18.42 8.19 -7.18
N PRO A 128 -18.79 8.22 -8.48
CA PRO A 128 -18.78 9.43 -9.29
C PRO A 128 -19.37 10.70 -8.65
N LEU A 129 -20.47 10.58 -7.93
CA LEU A 129 -21.11 11.73 -7.29
C LEU A 129 -20.32 12.23 -6.08
N ASP A 130 -19.76 11.32 -5.28
CA ASP A 130 -18.93 11.66 -4.12
C ASP A 130 -17.65 12.38 -4.58
N PHE A 131 -17.07 11.93 -5.70
CA PHE A 131 -15.95 12.60 -6.36
C PHE A 131 -16.29 14.04 -6.73
N LEU A 132 -17.42 14.25 -7.43
CA LEU A 132 -17.84 15.58 -7.84
C LEU A 132 -18.18 16.49 -6.65
N ALA A 133 -18.77 15.94 -5.58
CA ALA A 133 -19.06 16.68 -4.37
C ALA A 133 -17.77 17.20 -3.69
N ALA A 134 -16.70 16.40 -3.67
CA ALA A 134 -15.40 16.80 -3.14
C ALA A 134 -14.69 17.88 -3.98
N LEU A 135 -15.03 18.00 -5.27
CA LEU A 135 -14.49 19.06 -6.15
C LEU A 135 -15.21 20.42 -6.01
N VAL A 136 -16.39 20.46 -5.38
CA VAL A 136 -17.18 21.69 -5.22
C VAL A 136 -16.39 22.85 -4.59
N PRO A 137 -15.62 22.65 -3.49
CA PRO A 137 -14.85 23.73 -2.88
C PRO A 137 -13.74 24.28 -3.79
N LEU A 138 -13.13 23.41 -4.62
CA LEU A 138 -12.07 23.80 -5.56
C LEU A 138 -12.61 24.60 -6.74
N LYS A 139 -13.82 24.26 -7.21
CA LYS A 139 -14.56 25.04 -8.19
C LYS A 139 -14.92 26.42 -7.62
N GLN A 140 -15.45 26.48 -6.41
CA GLN A 140 -15.82 27.74 -5.75
C GLN A 140 -14.60 28.63 -5.47
N GLY A 141 -13.43 28.03 -5.20
CA GLY A 141 -12.17 28.73 -5.02
C GLY A 141 -11.50 29.23 -6.30
N GLY A 142 -12.12 29.04 -7.48
CA GLY A 142 -11.57 29.46 -8.76
C GLY A 142 -10.35 28.67 -9.24
N VAL A 143 -10.05 27.54 -8.60
CA VAL A 143 -8.89 26.68 -8.92
C VAL A 143 -9.22 25.73 -10.09
N LEU A 144 -10.48 25.29 -10.18
CA LEU A 144 -11.01 24.51 -11.30
C LEU A 144 -11.98 25.37 -12.11
N THR A 145 -11.83 25.35 -13.44
CA THR A 145 -12.73 26.05 -14.36
C THR A 145 -13.96 25.20 -14.71
N ASP A 146 -14.99 25.81 -15.30
CA ASP A 146 -16.16 25.08 -15.80
C ASP A 146 -15.81 24.07 -16.91
N ASP A 147 -14.77 24.37 -17.70
CA ASP A 147 -14.24 23.46 -18.72
C ASP A 147 -13.57 22.25 -18.08
N ASP A 148 -12.78 22.46 -17.02
CA ASP A 148 -12.12 21.38 -16.26
C ASP A 148 -13.16 20.41 -15.67
N ILE A 149 -14.25 20.94 -15.08
CA ILE A 149 -15.35 20.13 -14.53
C ILE A 149 -16.11 19.39 -15.64
N SER A 150 -16.29 20.01 -16.81
CA SER A 150 -16.98 19.39 -17.95
C SER A 150 -16.18 18.22 -18.53
N VAL A 151 -14.85 18.30 -18.52
CA VAL A 151 -13.96 17.18 -18.89
C VAL A 151 -14.09 16.07 -17.87
N ILE A 152 -13.96 16.38 -16.58
CA ILE A 152 -14.06 15.40 -15.50
C ILE A 152 -15.40 14.66 -15.51
N LYS A 153 -16.52 15.38 -15.66
CA LYS A 153 -17.88 14.78 -15.67
C LYS A 153 -18.14 13.82 -16.83
N LYS A 154 -17.39 13.93 -17.94
CA LYS A 154 -17.51 13.01 -19.08
C LYS A 154 -16.69 11.72 -18.88
N LEU A 155 -15.81 11.70 -17.89
CA LEU A 155 -14.80 10.66 -17.68
C LEU A 155 -15.07 9.79 -16.45
N VAL A 156 -15.85 10.32 -15.52
CA VAL A 156 -16.36 9.65 -14.32
C VAL A 156 -17.75 9.10 -14.61
#